data_AF-A0A0C9YG59-F1
#
_entry.id   AF-A0A0C9YG59-F1
#
_cell.length_a   1.000
_cell.length_b   1.000
_cell.length_c   1.000
_cell.angle_alpha   90.00
_cell.angle_beta   90.00
_cell.angle_gamma   90.00
#
_symmetry.space_group_name_H-M   'P 1'
#
loop_
_entity.id
_entity.type
_entity.pdbx_description
1 polymer ?
#
loop_
_entity_poly.entity_id
_entity_poly.type
_entity_poly.pdbx_seq_one_letter_code
_entity_poly.pdbx_strand_id
1 'polypeptide(L)'
;QTMNAAPPSKEHPHRLYESAVFSPAADSDWPDQGLNGHMVIQLWLVFHILGLEEFLTYVQHFHITSSPAGHTMDAAAAGLHVLKHAMRSNGEHIGSIIPLSHI
;
A
#
# COMPACT_ATOMS: atom_id res chain seq x y z
N GLN A 1 19.99 2.04 -0.36
CA GLN A 1 18.83 2.70 0.30
C GLN A 1 18.33 1.72 1.35
N THR A 2 18.24 2.14 2.62
CA THR A 2 17.87 1.25 3.74
C THR A 2 16.51 1.69 4.28
N MET A 3 15.49 0.86 4.09
CA MET A 3 14.15 1.09 4.62
C MET A 3 14.05 0.48 6.01
N ASN A 4 13.76 1.31 7.01
CA ASN A 4 13.74 0.92 8.42
C ASN A 4 12.34 0.44 8.83
N ALA A 5 11.99 -0.81 8.52
CA ALA A 5 10.76 -1.39 9.03
C ALA A 5 10.88 -1.69 10.54
N ALA A 6 10.19 -0.92 11.39
CA ALA A 6 10.17 -1.15 12.82
C ALA A 6 9.13 -2.23 13.21
N PRO A 7 9.48 -3.23 14.04
CA PRO A 7 8.49 -4.16 14.55
C PRO A 7 7.47 -3.45 15.47
N PRO A 8 6.27 -4.04 15.66
CA PRO A 8 5.29 -3.51 16.60
C PRO A 8 5.91 -3.34 18.00
N SER A 9 5.89 -2.13 18.56
CA SER A 9 6.42 -1.84 19.91
C SER A 9 5.30 -1.42 20.86
N LYS A 10 5.58 -1.44 22.17
CA LYS A 10 4.64 -0.93 23.19
C LYS A 10 4.36 0.58 23.04
N GLU A 11 5.25 1.32 22.38
CA GLU A 11 5.08 2.76 22.09
C GLU A 11 4.20 3.01 20.86
N HIS A 12 4.05 2.01 19.99
CA HIS A 12 3.21 2.06 18.79
C HIS A 12 2.15 0.94 18.83
N PRO A 13 1.14 1.04 19.72
CA PRO A 13 0.13 -0.01 19.91
C PRO A 13 -0.69 -0.26 18.64
N HIS A 14 -0.82 0.77 17.80
CA HIS A 14 -1.26 0.65 16.42
C HIS A 14 0.01 0.64 15.57
N ARG A 15 0.44 -0.54 15.12
CA ARG A 15 1.60 -0.72 14.23
C ARG A 15 1.73 0.45 13.26
N LEU A 16 2.92 1.04 13.18
CA LEU A 16 3.25 1.93 12.07
C LEU A 16 3.34 1.05 10.83
N TYR A 17 2.26 1.01 10.08
CA TYR A 17 2.24 0.34 8.81
C TYR A 17 2.90 1.24 7.78
N GLU A 18 4.06 0.83 7.28
CA GLU A 18 4.69 1.49 6.14
C GLU A 18 3.81 1.25 4.91
N SER A 19 3.12 2.31 4.49
CA SER A 19 2.29 2.30 3.29
C SER A 19 3.01 3.06 2.18
N ALA A 20 2.95 2.55 0.97
CA ALA A 20 3.59 3.13 -0.19
C ALA A 20 2.62 3.22 -1.37
N VAL A 21 2.89 4.14 -2.29
CA VAL A 21 2.16 4.22 -3.56
C VAL A 21 2.92 3.38 -4.57
N PHE A 22 2.25 2.38 -5.10
CA PHE A 22 2.80 1.49 -6.12
C PHE A 22 2.16 1.81 -7.48
N SER A 23 3.03 2.00 -8.47
CA SER A 23 2.63 2.18 -9.87
C SER A 23 2.93 0.89 -10.65
N PRO A 24 1.90 0.16 -11.11
CA PRO A 24 2.13 -1.03 -11.92
C PRO A 24 2.61 -0.71 -13.35
N ALA A 25 2.41 0.54 -13.82
CA ALA A 25 2.80 1.01 -15.14
C ALA A 25 4.24 1.57 -15.12
N ALA A 26 5.06 1.16 -16.08
CA ALA A 26 6.46 1.59 -16.20
C ALA A 26 6.60 3.08 -16.64
N ASP A 27 5.55 3.62 -17.26
CA ASP A 27 5.42 5.00 -17.74
C ASP A 27 4.56 5.87 -16.81
N SER A 28 4.48 5.49 -15.53
CA SER A 28 3.76 6.22 -14.49
C SER A 28 4.06 7.72 -14.53
N ASP A 29 3.02 8.53 -14.65
CA ASP A 29 3.06 9.99 -14.57
C ASP A 29 2.83 10.49 -13.14
N TRP A 30 3.04 9.63 -12.13
CA TRP A 30 3.08 10.05 -10.74
C TRP A 30 4.17 11.12 -10.52
N PRO A 31 3.88 12.24 -9.83
CA PRO A 31 2.67 12.53 -9.04
C PRO A 31 1.58 13.34 -9.77
N ASP A 32 1.68 13.58 -11.07
CA ASP A 32 0.82 14.53 -11.81
C ASP A 32 -0.65 14.09 -11.87
N GLN A 33 -0.94 12.78 -11.89
CA GLN A 33 -2.33 12.24 -11.82
C GLN A 33 -2.83 12.01 -10.40
N GLY A 34 -2.07 12.40 -9.39
CA GLY A 34 -2.34 12.01 -8.02
C GLY A 34 -2.48 10.49 -7.91
N LEU A 35 -3.48 10.00 -7.19
CA LEU A 35 -3.66 8.57 -6.93
C LEU A 35 -4.40 7.79 -8.05
N ASN A 36 -4.69 8.42 -9.19
CA ASN A 36 -5.46 7.79 -10.25
C ASN A 36 -4.61 6.76 -11.03
N GLY A 37 -5.09 5.52 -11.17
CA GLY A 37 -4.32 4.44 -11.80
C GLY A 37 -3.22 3.85 -10.91
N HIS A 38 -3.01 4.37 -9.70
CA HIS A 38 -2.05 3.86 -8.73
C HIS A 38 -2.72 3.02 -7.65
N MET A 39 -1.93 2.19 -6.98
CA MET A 39 -2.37 1.39 -5.86
C MET A 39 -1.69 1.88 -4.59
N VAL A 40 -2.40 1.86 -3.46
CA VAL A 40 -1.75 1.96 -2.16
C VAL A 40 -1.47 0.55 -1.68
N ILE A 41 -0.23 0.31 -1.29
CA ILE A 41 0.20 -0.96 -0.72
C ILE A 41 0.66 -0.74 0.72
N GLN A 42 0.49 -1.76 1.55
CA GLN A 42 1.03 -1.80 2.90
C GLN A 42 2.06 -2.90 2.99
N LEU A 43 3.27 -2.56 3.44
CA LEU A 43 4.34 -3.49 3.70
C LEU A 43 4.00 -4.38 4.89
N TRP A 44 4.13 -5.69 4.73
CA TRP A 44 3.85 -6.65 5.80
C TRP A 44 5.09 -7.47 6.20
N LEU A 45 5.87 -7.94 5.24
CA LEU A 45 7.11 -8.66 5.50
C LEU A 45 8.15 -8.31 4.44
N VAL A 46 9.40 -8.10 4.88
CA VAL A 46 10.57 -8.07 4.00
C VAL A 46 11.36 -9.34 4.24
N PHE A 47 11.74 -10.05 3.18
CA PHE A 47 12.51 -11.28 3.28
C PHE A 47 13.55 -11.37 2.16
N HIS A 48 14.65 -12.05 2.49
CA HIS A 48 15.72 -12.35 1.56
C HIS A 48 15.73 -13.86 1.32
N ILE A 49 15.49 -14.28 0.07
CA ILE A 49 15.55 -15.69 -0.29
C ILE A 49 17.01 -16.02 -0.59
N LEU A 50 17.53 -17.07 0.05
CA LEU A 50 18.89 -17.55 -0.24
C LEU A 50 19.00 -17.94 -1.73
N GLY A 51 19.93 -17.32 -2.44
CA GLY A 51 20.15 -17.53 -3.88
C GLY A 51 19.47 -16.51 -4.78
N LEU A 52 18.69 -15.57 -4.24
CA LEU A 52 18.30 -14.35 -4.95
C LEU A 52 19.17 -13.18 -4.46
N GLU A 53 19.58 -12.31 -5.36
CA GLU A 53 20.34 -11.09 -5.04
C GLU A 53 19.43 -9.94 -4.55
N GLU A 54 18.11 -10.11 -4.64
CA GLU A 54 17.13 -9.09 -4.31
C GLU A 54 16.32 -9.42 -3.05
N PHE A 55 15.96 -8.37 -2.31
CA PHE A 55 14.98 -8.47 -1.24
C PHE A 55 13.57 -8.49 -1.84
N LEU A 56 12.74 -9.38 -1.33
CA LEU A 56 11.34 -9.46 -1.66
C LEU A 56 10.51 -8.94 -0.49
N THR A 57 9.33 -8.45 -0.82
CA THR A 57 8.38 -8.00 0.18
C THR A 57 6.98 -8.51 -0.10
N TYR A 58 6.33 -8.99 0.95
CA TYR A 58 4.91 -9.26 0.94
C TYR A 58 4.17 -7.97 1.29
N VAL A 59 3.29 -7.57 0.39
CA VAL A 59 2.50 -6.36 0.51
C VAL A 59 1.02 -6.67 0.43
N GLN A 60 0.22 -5.92 1.18
CA GLN A 60 -1.23 -5.96 1.11
C GLN A 60 -1.75 -4.80 0.26
N HIS A 61 -2.66 -5.08 -0.66
CA HIS A 61 -3.16 -4.09 -1.61
C HIS A 61 -4.39 -3.35 -1.08
N PHE A 62 -4.51 -2.08 -1.42
CA PHE A 62 -5.69 -1.27 -1.15
C PHE A 62 -6.23 -0.65 -2.45
N HIS A 63 -7.55 -0.69 -2.58
CA HIS A 63 -8.28 0.11 -3.55
C HIS A 63 -8.58 1.49 -2.98
N ILE A 64 -8.38 2.48 -3.85
CA ILE A 64 -8.68 3.87 -3.57
C ILE A 64 -10.12 4.07 -4.01
N THR A 65 -11.01 4.30 -3.06
CA THR A 65 -12.42 4.55 -3.35
C THR A 65 -12.74 6.00 -3.07
N SER A 66 -13.52 6.62 -3.96
CA SER A 66 -14.15 7.91 -3.68
C SER A 66 -15.07 7.74 -2.47
N SER A 67 -15.05 8.69 -1.55
CA SER A 67 -15.93 8.69 -0.38
C SER A 67 -17.38 8.44 -0.82
N PRO A 68 -18.09 7.46 -0.23
CA PRO A 68 -19.49 7.22 -0.59
C PRO A 68 -20.29 8.48 -0.25
N ALA A 69 -20.95 9.02 -1.27
CA ALA A 69 -21.86 10.14 -1.14
C ALA A 69 -22.94 9.79 -0.10
N GLY A 70 -22.77 10.27 1.14
CA GLY A 70 -23.76 10.03 2.19
C GLY A 70 -23.28 10.18 3.64
N HIS A 71 -21.99 9.97 3.95
CA HIS A 71 -21.59 9.92 5.37
C HIS A 71 -20.47 10.85 5.83
N THR A 72 -19.76 11.53 4.93
CA THR A 72 -18.77 12.56 5.31
C THR A 72 -18.58 13.54 4.16
N MET A 73 -19.45 14.55 4.10
CA MET A 73 -19.29 15.69 3.20
C MET A 73 -17.93 16.40 3.42
N ASP A 74 -17.37 16.31 4.64
CA ASP A 74 -16.06 16.87 5.02
C ASP A 74 -14.85 16.11 4.45
N ALA A 75 -14.91 14.78 4.29
CA ALA A 75 -13.73 14.02 3.86
C ALA A 75 -13.39 14.28 2.38
N ALA A 76 -14.41 14.35 1.53
CA ALA A 76 -14.24 14.70 0.13
C ALA A 76 -13.79 16.17 -0.04
N ALA A 77 -14.34 17.10 0.76
CA ALA A 77 -13.94 18.51 0.76
C ALA A 77 -12.48 18.71 1.24
N ALA A 78 -11.98 17.83 2.12
CA ALA A 78 -10.61 17.83 2.59
C ALA A 78 -9.63 17.10 1.65
N GLY A 79 -10.09 16.56 0.51
CA GLY A 79 -9.25 15.79 -0.42
C GLY A 79 -8.81 14.43 0.12
N LEU A 80 -9.52 13.87 1.10
CA LEU A 80 -9.19 12.58 1.70
C LEU A 80 -9.78 11.42 0.89
N HIS A 81 -8.96 10.42 0.61
CA HIS A 81 -9.37 9.18 -0.05
C HIS A 81 -9.62 8.05 0.96
N VAL A 82 -10.65 7.24 0.70
CA VAL A 82 -10.91 6.05 1.52
C VAL A 82 -10.19 4.86 0.90
N LEU A 83 -9.24 4.30 1.64
CA LEU A 83 -8.57 3.06 1.28
C LEU A 83 -9.39 1.87 1.77
N LYS A 84 -9.72 0.96 0.86
CA LYS A 84 -10.33 -0.33 1.18
C LYS A 84 -9.36 -1.44 0.84
N HIS A 85 -9.27 -2.47 1.67
CA HIS A 85 -8.48 -3.65 1.32
C HIS A 85 -8.96 -4.23 -0.02
N ALA A 86 -8.01 -4.50 -0.90
CA ALA A 86 -8.30 -5.27 -2.10
C ALA A 86 -8.65 -6.70 -1.67
N MET A 87 -9.77 -7.21 -2.18
CA MET A 87 -10.29 -8.52 -1.81
C MET A 87 -10.58 -9.35 -3.05
N ARG A 88 -10.30 -10.64 -2.97
CA ARG A 88 -10.72 -11.63 -3.96
C ARG A 88 -12.24 -11.82 -3.90
N SER A 89 -12.81 -12.47 -4.91
CA SER A 89 -14.24 -12.81 -4.94
C SER A 89 -14.70 -13.71 -3.78
N ASN A 90 -13.76 -14.44 -3.16
CA ASN A 90 -14.00 -15.26 -1.96
C ASN A 90 -13.90 -14.47 -0.64
N GLY A 91 -13.63 -13.15 -0.68
CA GLY A 91 -13.50 -12.30 0.49
C GLY A 91 -12.11 -12.28 1.14
N GLU A 92 -11.14 -13.04 0.63
CA GLU A 92 -9.77 -12.98 1.15
C GLU A 92 -9.05 -11.71 0.72
N HIS A 93 -8.20 -11.17 1.59
CA HIS A 93 -7.34 -10.04 1.26
C HIS A 93 -6.36 -10.40 0.14
N ILE A 94 -6.24 -9.50 -0.83
CA ILE A 94 -5.25 -9.57 -1.89
C ILE A 94 -3.94 -8.99 -1.38
N GLY A 95 -2.92 -9.82 -1.40
CA GLY A 95 -1.53 -9.42 -1.25
C GLY A 95 -0.69 -10.01 -2.38
N SER A 96 0.50 -9.44 -2.56
CA SER A 96 1.47 -9.90 -3.56
C SER A 96 2.87 -9.90 -2.97
N ILE A 97 3.75 -10.70 -3.57
CA ILE A 97 5.19 -10.60 -3.35
C ILE A 97 5.77 -9.78 -4.49
N ILE A 98 6.43 -8.68 -4.18
CA ILE A 98 7.14 -7.84 -5.16
C ILE A 98 8.59 -7.64 -4.72
N PRO A 99 9.53 -7.38 -5.65
CA PRO A 99 10.84 -6.86 -5.30
C PRO A 99 10.73 -5.59 -4.47
N LEU A 100 11.55 -5.48 -3.43
CA LEU A 100 11.59 -4.29 -2.59
C LEU A 100 12.00 -3.04 -3.38
N SER A 101 12.76 -3.21 -4.46
CA SER A 101 13.16 -2.15 -5.40
C SER A 101 11.99 -1.55 -6.19
N HIS A 102 10.81 -2.17 -6.16
CA HIS A 102 9.62 -1.68 -6.87
C HIS A 102 8.72 -0.82 -5.99
N ILE A 103 9.09 -0.60 -4.72
CA ILE A 103 8.44 0.32 -3.79
C ILE A 103 9.27 1.61 -3.71
#